data_AF-A0A7S2EF41-F1
#
_entry.id   AF-A0A7S2EF41-F1
#
_cell.length_a   1.000
_cell.length_b   1.000
_cell.length_c   1.000
_cell.angle_alpha   90.00
_cell.angle_beta   90.00
_cell.angle_gamma   90.00
#
_symmetry.space_group_name_H-M   'P 1'
#
loop_
_entity.id
_entity.type
_entity.pdbx_description
1 polymer ?
#
loop_
_entity_poly.entity_id
_entity_poly.type
_entity_poly.pdbx_seq_one_letter_code
_entity_poly.pdbx_strand_id
1 'polypeptide(L)'
;GAGTAGGSDGEGRRPWLSMLLRGCPVPSPQGLDLLDRLMVYDHRVRLTAREAMTHPFFDEVRQRVNKEIQLQGLNQNGTRDRHALFGEERDAVGGSMRNRPQLNAKRGGAQDYSHGGDC
;
A
#
# COMPACT_ATOMS: atom_id res chain seq x y z
N GLY A 1 34.33 58.79 3.49
CA GLY A 1 32.95 58.32 3.28
C GLY A 1 32.94 57.39 2.09
N ALA A 2 32.40 56.19 2.25
CA ALA A 2 31.99 55.32 1.17
C ALA A 2 30.85 54.46 1.71
N GLY A 3 29.62 54.92 1.48
CA GLY A 3 28.44 54.10 1.69
C GLY A 3 28.31 53.14 0.51
N THR A 4 28.19 51.86 0.80
CA THR A 4 27.66 50.89 -0.15
C THR A 4 26.21 50.62 0.23
N ALA A 5 25.33 51.32 -0.48
CA ALA A 5 23.94 50.97 -0.65
C ALA A 5 23.81 49.67 -1.46
N GLY A 6 22.73 48.93 -1.25
CA GLY A 6 22.21 47.99 -2.24
C GLY A 6 21.83 46.63 -1.66
N GLY A 7 20.53 46.37 -1.59
CA GLY A 7 20.00 45.02 -1.33
C GLY A 7 18.66 44.99 -0.61
N SER A 8 17.70 45.80 -1.04
CA SER A 8 16.29 45.58 -0.74
C SER A 8 15.81 44.33 -1.51
N ASP A 9 16.02 43.14 -0.96
CA ASP A 9 15.49 41.91 -1.55
C ASP A 9 14.14 41.57 -0.91
N GLY A 10 13.12 41.93 -1.68
CA GLY A 10 11.78 41.36 -1.78
C GLY A 10 11.20 40.58 -0.60
N GLU A 11 10.01 41.01 -0.20
CA GLU A 11 8.94 40.17 0.35
C GLU A 11 8.64 39.00 -0.63
N GLY A 12 9.50 37.98 -0.62
CA GLY A 12 9.56 36.90 -1.60
C GLY A 12 9.78 35.56 -0.91
N ARG A 13 9.30 34.48 -1.53
CA ARG A 13 9.26 33.12 -0.98
C ARG A 13 10.58 32.75 -0.29
N ARG A 14 10.49 32.33 0.99
CA ARG A 14 11.65 31.87 1.74
C ARG A 14 12.24 30.63 1.05
N PRO A 15 13.56 30.57 0.82
CA PRO A 15 14.17 29.40 0.20
C PRO A 15 14.01 28.20 1.14
N TRP A 16 13.75 27.02 0.57
CA TRP A 16 13.57 25.78 1.33
C TRP A 16 14.73 25.47 2.28
N LEU A 17 15.95 25.78 1.86
CA LEU A 17 17.16 25.60 2.66
C LEU A 17 17.10 26.33 4.02
N SER A 18 16.39 27.46 4.09
CA SER A 18 16.20 28.20 5.34
C SER A 18 15.24 27.51 6.32
N MET A 19 14.41 26.59 5.82
CA MET A 19 13.45 25.81 6.62
C MET A 19 14.04 24.49 7.14
N LEU A 20 15.24 24.13 6.70
CA LEU A 20 15.90 22.91 7.16
C LEU A 20 16.48 23.10 8.56
N LEU A 21 16.28 22.10 9.42
CA LEU A 21 16.91 22.04 10.72
C LEU A 21 18.42 21.81 10.58
N ARG A 22 19.18 22.26 11.58
CA ARG A 22 20.62 22.00 11.64
C ARG A 22 20.87 20.49 11.73
N GLY A 23 21.71 19.97 10.83
CA GLY A 23 22.06 18.55 10.76
C GLY A 23 21.21 17.73 9.80
N CYS A 24 20.17 18.31 9.18
CA CYS A 24 19.47 17.63 8.10
C CYS A 24 20.33 17.61 6.83
N PRO A 25 20.42 16.47 6.13
CA PRO A 25 21.04 16.41 4.82
C PRO A 25 20.35 17.37 3.86
N VAL A 26 21.15 18.06 3.03
CA VAL A 26 20.59 18.90 1.97
C VAL A 26 19.89 17.99 0.96
N PRO A 27 18.60 18.19 0.69
CA PRO A 27 17.87 17.39 -0.30
C PRO A 27 18.47 17.60 -1.70
N SER A 28 18.31 16.60 -2.56
CA SER A 28 18.71 16.73 -3.96
C SER A 28 17.92 17.85 -4.66
N PRO A 29 18.46 18.45 -5.73
CA PRO A 29 17.77 19.48 -6.49
C PRO A 29 16.37 19.05 -6.97
N GLN A 30 16.23 17.77 -7.34
CA GLN A 30 14.95 17.17 -7.74
C GLN A 30 13.98 17.04 -6.56
N GLY A 31 14.48 16.82 -5.34
CA GLY A 31 13.65 16.80 -4.14
C GLY A 31 13.09 18.18 -3.82
N LEU A 32 13.88 19.25 -4.02
CA LEU A 32 13.43 20.62 -3.84
C LEU A 32 12.34 21.02 -4.86
N ASP A 33 12.51 20.69 -6.15
CA ASP A 33 11.49 20.97 -7.18
C ASP A 33 10.16 20.22 -6.89
N LEU A 34 10.24 18.98 -6.38
CA LEU A 34 9.05 18.26 -5.94
C LEU A 34 8.32 18.99 -4.79
N LEU A 35 9.08 19.48 -3.79
CA LEU A 35 8.51 20.23 -2.67
C LEU A 35 7.87 21.54 -3.12
N ASP A 36 8.51 22.26 -4.04
CA ASP A 36 7.99 23.50 -4.62
C ASP A 36 6.59 23.32 -5.22
N ARG A 37 6.38 22.21 -5.92
CA ARG A 37 5.10 21.96 -6.60
C ARG A 37 4.04 21.28 -5.72
N LEU A 38 4.44 20.65 -4.62
CA LEU A 38 3.52 20.08 -3.63
C LEU A 38 3.05 21.12 -2.62
N MET A 39 3.94 22.00 -2.16
CA MET A 39 3.68 23.00 -1.14
C MET A 39 3.20 24.33 -1.76
N VAL A 40 2.32 24.23 -2.75
CA VAL A 40 1.65 25.39 -3.34
C VAL A 40 0.37 25.69 -2.55
N TYR A 41 0.16 26.97 -2.24
CA TYR A 41 -1.02 27.43 -1.52
C TYR A 41 -2.31 27.18 -2.33
N ASP A 42 -2.28 27.51 -3.63
CA ASP A 42 -3.39 27.24 -4.53
C ASP A 42 -3.48 25.73 -4.85
N HIS A 43 -4.63 25.14 -4.52
CA HIS A 43 -4.92 23.72 -4.69
C HIS A 43 -5.13 23.30 -6.14
N ARG A 44 -5.44 24.24 -7.05
CA ARG A 44 -5.69 23.93 -8.46
C ARG A 44 -4.40 23.65 -9.23
N VAL A 45 -3.31 24.27 -8.79
CA VAL A 45 -1.96 24.10 -9.36
C VAL A 45 -1.08 23.16 -8.54
N ARG A 46 -1.53 22.77 -7.34
CA ARG A 46 -0.87 21.77 -6.50
C ARG A 46 -0.85 20.42 -7.23
N LEU A 47 0.32 19.79 -7.29
CA LEU A 47 0.42 18.47 -7.88
C LEU A 47 -0.45 17.44 -7.15
N THR A 48 -1.18 16.64 -7.92
CA THR A 48 -1.89 15.48 -7.39
C THR A 48 -0.91 14.36 -7.04
N ALA A 49 -1.33 13.42 -6.17
CA ALA A 49 -0.47 12.29 -5.78
C ALA A 49 0.00 11.47 -7.00
N ARG A 50 -0.88 11.27 -8.00
CA ARG A 50 -0.54 10.53 -9.22
C ARG A 50 0.54 11.22 -10.03
N GLU A 51 0.48 12.55 -10.14
CA GLU A 51 1.50 13.34 -10.83
C GLU A 51 2.80 13.41 -10.02
N ALA A 52 2.71 13.48 -8.69
CA ALA A 52 3.90 13.50 -7.84
C ALA A 52 4.69 12.20 -7.99
N MET A 53 3.99 11.07 -8.12
CA MET A 53 4.61 9.75 -8.35
C MET A 53 5.35 9.63 -9.68
N THR A 54 5.05 10.46 -10.70
CA THR A 54 5.79 10.47 -11.97
C THR A 54 7.03 11.36 -11.93
N HIS A 55 7.26 12.10 -10.84
CA HIS A 55 8.40 13.01 -10.71
C HIS A 55 9.75 12.26 -10.76
N PRO A 56 10.81 12.83 -11.38
CA PRO A 56 12.14 12.20 -11.47
C PRO A 56 12.77 11.86 -10.11
N PHE A 57 12.39 12.57 -9.05
CA PHE A 57 12.82 12.27 -7.69
C PHE A 57 12.55 10.80 -7.29
N PHE A 58 11.51 10.16 -7.84
CA PHE A 58 11.16 8.77 -7.55
C PHE A 58 11.72 7.76 -8.56
N ASP A 59 12.60 8.14 -9.49
CA ASP A 59 13.16 7.24 -10.50
C ASP A 59 13.87 6.03 -9.88
N GLU A 60 14.69 6.24 -8.85
CA GLU A 60 15.41 5.17 -8.17
C GLU A 60 14.45 4.14 -7.55
N VAL A 61 13.36 4.62 -6.96
CA VAL A 61 12.33 3.76 -6.36
C VAL A 61 11.59 2.98 -7.45
N ARG A 62 11.21 3.64 -8.57
CA ARG A 62 10.56 2.98 -9.71
C ARG A 62 11.43 1.87 -10.30
N GLN A 63 12.72 2.14 -10.48
CA GLN A 63 13.67 1.15 -11.00
C GLN A 63 13.80 -0.04 -10.04
N ARG A 64 13.91 0.22 -8.73
CA ARG A 64 13.99 -0.83 -7.71
C ARG A 64 12.75 -1.72 -7.71
N VAL A 65 11.56 -1.12 -7.71
CA VAL A 65 10.29 -1.87 -7.71
C VAL A 65 10.13 -2.67 -9.00
N ASN A 66 10.46 -2.08 -10.17
CA ASN A 66 10.40 -2.80 -11.44
C ASN A 66 11.34 -4.01 -11.46
N LYS A 67 12.56 -3.86 -10.93
CA LYS A 67 13.51 -4.96 -10.80
C LYS A 67 12.98 -6.05 -9.87
N GLU A 68 12.36 -5.68 -8.76
CA GLU A 68 11.75 -6.63 -7.83
C GLU A 68 10.59 -7.40 -8.46
N ILE A 69 9.68 -6.72 -9.17
CA ILE A 69 8.59 -7.37 -9.91
C ILE A 69 9.15 -8.35 -10.95
N GLN A 70 10.21 -7.96 -11.68
CA GLN A 70 10.86 -8.84 -12.65
C GLN A 70 11.47 -10.08 -12.00
N LEU A 71 12.10 -9.93 -10.84
CA LEU A 71 12.68 -11.05 -10.09
C LEU A 71 11.59 -11.97 -9.48
N GLN A 72 10.47 -11.40 -9.04
CA GLN A 72 9.33 -12.15 -8.49
C GLN A 72 8.51 -12.87 -9.58
N GLY A 73 8.58 -12.42 -10.84
CA GLY A 73 7.86 -12.98 -11.97
C GLY A 73 8.19 -14.43 -12.36
N LEU A 74 9.23 -15.03 -11.76
CA LEU A 74 9.61 -16.44 -11.97
C LEU A 74 8.93 -17.45 -11.00
N ASN A 75 8.14 -17.00 -10.03
CA ASN A 75 7.45 -17.88 -9.07
C ASN A 75 5.91 -17.86 -9.22
N GLN A 76 5.41 -17.78 -10.45
CA GLN A 76 3.99 -17.77 -10.74
C GLN A 76 3.43 -19.19 -10.96
N ASN A 77 3.41 -20.00 -9.90
CA ASN A 77 2.75 -21.32 -9.88
C ASN A 77 1.67 -21.43 -8.77
N GLY A 78 0.81 -20.42 -8.56
CA GLY A 78 -0.31 -20.65 -7.63
C GLY A 78 -1.07 -19.44 -7.09
N THR A 79 -1.65 -18.59 -7.94
CA THR A 79 -2.65 -17.61 -7.46
C THR A 79 -3.94 -17.69 -8.28
N ARG A 80 -4.50 -18.89 -8.38
CA ARG A 80 -5.87 -19.11 -8.87
C ARG A 80 -6.92 -19.23 -7.75
N ASP A 81 -6.61 -18.93 -6.49
CA ASP A 81 -7.58 -19.10 -5.39
C ASP A 81 -7.82 -17.81 -4.59
N ARG A 82 -8.35 -16.76 -5.25
CA ARG A 82 -8.95 -15.62 -4.52
C ARG A 82 -10.48 -15.62 -4.56
N HIS A 83 -11.10 -16.79 -4.76
CA HIS A 83 -12.55 -16.95 -4.88
C HIS A 83 -13.15 -17.93 -3.85
N ALA A 84 -12.59 -17.99 -2.63
CA ALA A 84 -13.09 -18.86 -1.56
C ALA A 84 -13.14 -18.19 -0.18
N LEU A 85 -13.42 -16.88 -0.10
CA LEU A 85 -13.64 -16.19 1.19
C LEU A 85 -14.98 -15.45 1.31
N PHE A 86 -15.84 -15.53 0.29
CA PHE A 86 -17.27 -15.30 0.45
C PHE A 86 -17.95 -16.64 0.16
N GLY A 87 -18.22 -17.38 1.23
CA GLY A 87 -19.06 -18.57 1.17
C GLY A 87 -20.47 -18.16 0.77
N GLU A 88 -20.83 -18.47 -0.47
CA GLU A 88 -22.24 -18.54 -0.88
C GLU A 88 -22.50 -20.00 -1.27
N GLU A 89 -22.63 -20.85 -0.25
CA GLU A 89 -23.17 -22.19 -0.42
C GLU A 89 -24.69 -22.08 -0.35
N ARG A 90 -25.30 -21.81 -1.51
CA ARG A 90 -26.75 -21.91 -1.71
C ARG A 90 -27.02 -23.18 -2.50
N ASP A 91 -27.48 -24.19 -1.77
CA ASP A 91 -28.41 -25.24 -2.16
C ASP A 91 -28.50 -25.61 -3.65
N ALA A 92 -27.93 -26.77 -4.00
CA ALA A 92 -28.42 -27.57 -5.11
C ALA A 92 -28.34 -29.06 -4.76
N VAL A 93 -29.42 -29.55 -4.15
CA VAL A 93 -29.79 -30.96 -4.11
C VAL A 93 -29.81 -31.52 -5.54
N GLY A 94 -28.97 -32.53 -5.82
CA GLY A 94 -29.14 -33.30 -7.05
C GLY A 94 -27.94 -34.09 -7.56
N GLY A 95 -27.69 -35.28 -6.97
CA GLY A 95 -27.40 -36.46 -7.80
C GLY A 95 -25.99 -37.07 -7.78
N SER A 96 -25.97 -38.34 -7.36
CA SER A 96 -25.25 -39.46 -8.01
C SER A 96 -23.81 -39.83 -7.57
N MET A 97 -23.77 -40.63 -6.49
CA MET A 97 -23.23 -42.00 -6.45
C MET A 97 -21.72 -42.29 -6.69
N ARG A 98 -21.15 -42.92 -5.63
CA ARG A 98 -19.96 -43.80 -5.53
C ARG A 98 -18.66 -43.03 -5.21
N ASN A 99 -17.90 -43.34 -4.16
CA ASN A 99 -17.56 -44.64 -3.59
C ASN A 99 -17.05 -44.43 -2.14
N ARG A 100 -17.66 -45.06 -1.14
CA ARG A 100 -17.29 -44.91 0.28
C ARG A 100 -16.63 -46.21 0.76
N PRO A 101 -15.31 -46.23 1.03
CA PRO A 101 -14.66 -47.41 1.59
C PRO A 101 -15.17 -47.67 3.01
N GLN A 102 -15.59 -48.91 3.25
CA GLN A 102 -16.05 -49.43 4.55
C GLN A 102 -14.86 -49.53 5.51
N LEU A 103 -14.80 -48.64 6.52
CA LEU A 103 -13.95 -48.86 7.69
C LEU A 103 -14.78 -49.48 8.80
N ASN A 104 -14.37 -50.69 9.15
CA ASN A 104 -14.96 -51.61 10.10
C ASN A 104 -14.94 -51.08 11.55
N ALA A 105 -16.10 -51.21 12.20
CA ALA A 105 -16.40 -51.34 13.63
C ALA A 105 -15.35 -50.96 14.69
N LYS A 106 -15.78 -50.12 15.64
CA LYS A 106 -15.82 -50.55 17.05
C LYS A 106 -16.86 -49.78 17.86
N ARG A 107 -17.53 -50.53 18.74
CA ARG A 107 -18.61 -50.16 19.66
C ARG A 107 -18.13 -49.32 20.84
N GLY A 108 -19.07 -48.56 21.41
CA GLY A 108 -19.07 -48.02 22.78
C GLY A 108 -18.75 -46.52 22.80
N GLY A 109 -19.51 -45.62 23.42
CA GLY A 109 -20.70 -45.65 24.27
C GLY A 109 -21.09 -44.17 24.47
N ALA A 110 -22.36 -43.82 24.36
CA ALA A 110 -23.14 -43.24 25.46
C ALA A 110 -22.37 -42.22 26.33
N GLN A 111 -22.70 -40.93 26.20
CA GLN A 111 -23.09 -40.10 27.35
C GLN A 111 -23.74 -38.78 26.89
N ASP A 112 -25.07 -38.86 26.81
CA ASP A 112 -26.02 -37.92 27.40
C ASP A 112 -25.45 -36.78 28.26
N TYR A 113 -25.78 -35.55 27.89
CA TYR A 113 -26.05 -34.49 28.85
C TYR A 113 -27.18 -33.59 28.33
N SER A 114 -28.39 -33.93 28.76
CA SER A 114 -29.49 -32.97 28.87
C SER A 114 -29.21 -32.05 30.04
N HIS A 115 -29.19 -30.74 29.83
CA HIS A 115 -29.66 -29.71 30.78
C HIS A 115 -30.14 -28.58 29.86
N GLY A 116 -31.45 -28.43 29.63
CA GLY A 116 -32.33 -27.66 30.50
C GLY A 116 -32.02 -26.16 30.26
N GLY A 117 -32.80 -25.43 29.46
CA GLY A 117 -34.22 -25.22 29.69
C GLY A 117 -34.36 -24.09 30.71
N ASP A 118 -34.80 -22.93 30.25
CA ASP A 118 -35.85 -22.09 30.83
C ASP A 118 -35.65 -20.59 30.53
N CYS A 119 -36.75 -20.05 29.96
CA CYS A 119 -37.21 -18.66 29.78
C CYS A 119 -36.27 -17.55 29.25
#